data_AF-X1PET0-F1
#
_entry.id   AF-X1PET0-F1
#
_cell.length_a   1.000
_cell.length_b   1.000
_cell.length_c   1.000
_cell.angle_alpha   90.00
_cell.angle_beta   90.00
_cell.angle_gamma   90.00
#
_symmetry.space_group_name_H-M   'P 1'
#
loop_
_entity.id
_entity.type
_entity.pdbx_description
1 polymer ?
#
loop_
_entity_poly.entity_id
_entity_poly.type
_entity_poly.pdbx_seq_one_letter_code
_entity_poly.pdbx_strand_id
1 'polypeptide(L)' 'MLINIREGYAKRKYEQVFIRHLNDSLGSSEETRGWLDFAKDCMYITKDEHKRLDDRYDEVNAMLYRLMNNWQSFSDI' A
#
# COMPACT_ATOMS: atom_id res chain seq x y z
N MET A 1 -3.30 -5.20 -2.90
CA MET A 1 -2.36 -4.64 -1.89
C MET A 1 -1.72 -5.72 -0.99
N LEU A 2 -2.44 -6.36 -0.06
CA LEU A 2 -1.85 -7.25 0.95
C LEU A 2 -1.11 -8.48 0.38
N ILE A 3 -1.62 -9.06 -0.70
CA ILE A 3 -0.97 -10.20 -1.38
C ILE A 3 0.41 -9.82 -1.91
N ASN A 4 0.53 -8.64 -2.55
CA ASN A 4 1.81 -8.13 -3.05
C ASN A 4 2.81 -7.91 -1.91
N ILE A 5 2.39 -7.38 -0.75
CA ILE A 5 3.27 -7.23 0.43
C ILE A 5 3.79 -8.59 0.88
N ARG A 6 2.88 -9.58 1.02
CA ARG A 6 3.22 -10.93 1.46
C ARG A 6 4.18 -11.63 0.48
N GLU A 7 3.91 -11.52 -0.81
CA GLU A 7 4.75 -12.11 -1.85
C GLU A 7 6.14 -11.46 -1.89
N GLY A 8 6.19 -10.13 -1.84
CA GLY A 8 7.43 -9.38 -1.77
C GLY A 8 8.26 -9.78 -0.54
N TYR A 9 7.63 -9.85 0.63
CA TYR A 9 8.32 -10.20 1.87
C TYR A 9 8.88 -11.63 1.85
N ALA A 10 8.21 -12.57 1.16
CA ALA A 10 8.74 -13.92 0.95
C ALA A 10 10.02 -13.91 0.09
N LYS A 11 10.16 -12.93 -0.81
CA LYS A 11 11.32 -12.75 -1.72
C LYS A 11 12.29 -11.64 -1.26
N ARG A 12 12.20 -11.20 0.00
CA ARG A 12 12.94 -10.05 0.56
C ARG A 12 14.48 -10.11 0.49
N LYS A 13 15.04 -11.29 0.24
CA LYS A 13 16.47 -11.49 -0.05
C LYS A 13 16.90 -10.78 -1.34
N TYR A 14 15.98 -10.63 -2.28
CA TYR A 14 16.20 -9.93 -3.53
C TYR A 14 15.56 -8.54 -3.43
N GLU A 15 16.34 -7.55 -2.97
CA GLU A 15 15.87 -6.19 -2.69
C GLU A 15 15.02 -5.59 -3.83
N GLN A 16 15.49 -5.68 -5.08
CA GLN A 16 14.76 -5.16 -6.24
C GLN A 16 13.40 -5.83 -6.45
N VAL A 17 13.30 -7.13 -6.17
CA VAL A 17 12.04 -7.88 -6.27
C VAL A 17 11.10 -7.45 -5.15
N PHE A 18 11.63 -7.25 -3.93
CA PHE A 18 10.82 -6.79 -2.81
C PHE A 18 10.28 -5.38 -3.03
N ILE A 19 11.14 -4.43 -3.41
CA ILE A 19 10.74 -3.05 -3.71
C ILE A 19 9.71 -3.01 -4.83
N ARG A 20 9.87 -3.83 -5.88
CA ARG A 20 8.86 -3.95 -6.95
C ARG A 20 7.49 -4.37 -6.41
N HIS A 21 7.44 -5.40 -5.56
CA HIS A 21 6.18 -5.84 -4.98
C HIS A 21 5.56 -4.79 -4.03
N LEU A 22 6.37 -4.00 -3.30
CA LEU A 22 5.87 -2.88 -2.49
C LEU A 22 5.29 -1.75 -3.36
N ASN A 23 5.91 -1.46 -4.50
CA ASN A 23 5.35 -0.54 -5.51
C ASN A 23 4.01 -1.07 -6.04
N ASP A 24 3.92 -2.36 -6.39
CA ASP A 24 2.67 -2.97 -6.85
C ASP A 24 1.59 -2.93 -5.74
N SER A 25 1.98 -3.02 -4.47
CA SER A 25 1.07 -2.82 -3.33
C SER A 25 0.51 -1.40 -3.26
N LEU A 26 1.36 -0.38 -3.45
CA LEU A 26 0.94 1.03 -3.51
C LEU A 26 -0.03 1.26 -4.68
N GLY A 27 0.26 0.73 -5.87
CA GLY A 27 -0.65 0.82 -7.01
C GLY A 27 -2.05 0.28 -6.71
N SER A 28 -2.15 -0.94 -6.15
CA SER A 28 -3.44 -1.49 -5.74
C SER A 28 -4.13 -0.70 -4.61
N SER A 29 -3.35 -0.01 -3.76
CA SER A 29 -3.88 0.84 -2.70
C SER A 29 -4.61 2.04 -3.32
N GLU A 30 -3.96 2.73 -4.26
CA GLU A 30 -4.52 3.88 -4.98
C GLU A 30 -5.75 3.49 -5.84
N GLU A 31 -5.74 2.32 -6.47
CA GLU A 31 -6.95 1.79 -7.13
C GLU A 31 -8.12 1.65 -6.15
N THR A 32 -7.86 1.17 -4.93
CA THR A 32 -8.90 1.03 -3.90
C THR A 32 -9.38 2.39 -3.38
N ARG A 33 -8.49 3.37 -3.26
CA ARG A 33 -8.87 4.76 -2.93
C ARG A 33 -9.71 5.39 -4.03
N GLY A 34 -9.43 5.10 -5.30
CA GLY A 34 -10.29 5.49 -6.42
C GLY A 34 -11.71 4.92 -6.30
N TRP A 35 -11.86 3.66 -5.87
CA TRP A 35 -13.17 3.09 -5.57
C TRP A 35 -13.86 3.75 -4.36
N LEU A 36 -13.08 4.16 -3.36
CA LEU A 36 -13.58 4.89 -2.19
C LEU A 36 -14.13 6.27 -2.60
N ASP A 37 -13.43 7.00 -3.47
CA ASP A 37 -13.90 8.25 -4.05
C ASP A 37 -15.19 8.07 -4.84
N PHE A 38 -15.26 7.06 -5.70
CA PHE A 38 -16.47 6.72 -6.43
C PHE A 38 -17.64 6.42 -5.49
N ALA A 39 -17.41 5.66 -4.42
CA ALA A 39 -18.44 5.34 -3.44
C ALA A 39 -18.99 6.59 -2.73
N LYS A 40 -18.12 7.55 -2.40
CA LYS A 40 -18.51 8.85 -1.83
C LYS A 40 -19.32 9.67 -2.83
N ASP A 41 -18.88 9.76 -4.08
CA ASP A 41 -19.53 10.56 -5.11
C ASP A 41 -20.91 10.01 -5.49
N CYS A 42 -21.08 8.69 -5.44
CA CYS A 42 -22.38 8.02 -5.58
C CYS A 42 -23.21 8.00 -4.28
N MET A 43 -22.76 8.66 -3.21
CA MET A 43 -23.43 8.73 -1.91
C MET A 43 -23.69 7.36 -1.25
N TYR A 44 -22.88 6.35 -1.57
CA TYR A 44 -22.91 5.05 -0.87
C TYR A 44 -22.28 5.11 0.53
N ILE A 45 -21.38 6.08 0.74
CA ILE A 45 -20.78 6.39 2.04
C ILE A 45 -20.83 7.89 2.30
N THR A 46 -20.80 8.26 3.58
CA THR A 46 -20.71 9.66 3.99
C THR A 46 -19.31 10.23 3.76
N LYS A 47 -19.20 11.57 3.75
CA LYS A 47 -17.90 12.26 3.70
C LYS A 47 -17.00 11.91 4.89
N ASP A 48 -17.59 11.71 6.07
CA ASP A 48 -16.83 11.37 7.28
C ASP A 48 -16.31 9.93 7.22
N GLU A 49 -17.10 8.99 6.71
CA GLU A 49 -16.65 7.61 6.46
C GLU A 49 -15.56 7.55 5.41
N HIS A 50 -15.74 8.27 4.28
CA HIS A 50 -14.73 8.41 3.25
C HIS A 50 -13.44 8.94 3.84
N LYS A 51 -13.48 10.08 4.52
CA LYS A 51 -12.30 10.69 5.13
C LYS A 51 -11.59 9.74 6.10
N ARG A 52 -12.35 9.10 6.99
CA ARG A 52 -11.79 8.15 7.96
C ARG A 52 -11.07 6.98 7.29
N LEU A 53 -11.64 6.45 6.20
CA LEU A 53 -11.03 5.35 5.45
C LEU A 53 -9.82 5.84 4.65
N ASP A 54 -9.93 7.00 4.03
CA ASP A 54 -8.86 7.62 3.24
C ASP A 54 -7.62 7.94 4.10
N ASP A 55 -7.83 8.52 5.29
CA ASP A 55 -6.76 8.78 6.27
C ASP A 55 -6.02 7.48 6.66
N ARG A 56 -6.71 6.33 6.70
CA ARG A 56 -6.06 5.03 6.96
C ARG A 56 -5.23 4.53 5.79
N TYR A 57 -5.68 4.78 4.57
CA TYR A 57 -4.88 4.47 3.38
C TYR A 57 -3.62 5.34 3.32
N ASP A 58 -3.72 6.62 3.69
CA ASP A 58 -2.55 7.51 3.82
C ASP A 58 -1.52 6.98 4.82
N GLU A 59 -1.95 6.54 6.00
CA GLU A 59 -1.07 5.93 7.00
C GLU A 59 -0.32 4.71 6.44
N VAL A 60 -1.05 3.79 5.78
CA VAL A 60 -0.47 2.56 5.21
C VAL A 60 0.49 2.88 4.07
N ASN A 61 0.12 3.78 3.16
CA ASN A 61 0.97 4.19 2.05
C ASN A 61 2.25 4.87 2.55
N ALA A 62 2.17 5.70 3.59
CA ALA A 62 3.34 6.31 4.22
C ALA A 62 4.27 5.26 4.84
N MET A 63 3.73 4.21 5.47
CA MET A 63 4.51 3.09 5.99
C MET A 63 5.22 2.32 4.86
N LEU A 64 4.51 2.01 3.77
CA LEU A 64 5.07 1.32 2.61
C LEU A 64 6.19 2.13 1.95
N TYR A 65 5.97 3.43 1.77
CA TYR A 65 6.96 4.34 1.21
C TYR A 65 8.24 4.41 2.07
N ARG A 66 8.07 4.55 3.40
CA ARG A 66 9.20 4.52 4.33
C ARG A 66 9.92 3.17 4.33
N LEU A 67 9.18 2.07 4.21
CA LEU A 67 9.75 0.74 4.13
C LEU A 67 10.61 0.60 2.87
N MET A 68 10.11 1.02 1.71
CA MET A 68 10.87 0.97 0.45
C MET A 68 12.15 1.80 0.50
N ASN A 69 12.09 3.02 1.04
CA ASN A 69 13.23 3.93 1.07
C ASN A 69 14.31 3.53 2.08
N ASN A 70 13.92 2.87 3.17
CA ASN A 70 14.84 2.48 4.24
C ASN A 70 15.24 1.01 4.18
N TRP A 71 14.69 0.23 3.25
CA TRP A 71 15.05 -1.18 3.14
C TRP A 71 16.51 -1.28 2.70
N GLN A 72 17.32 -1.93 3.53
CA GLN A 72 18.67 -2.32 3.19
C GLN A 72 18.67 -3.81 2.91
N SER A 73 19.43 -4.23 1.89
CA SER A 73 19.61 -5.62 1.49
C SER A 73 19.65 -6.55 2.72
N PHE A 74 18.77 -7.56 2.70
CA PHE A 74 18.68 -8.54 3.77
C PHE A 74 19.87 -9.48 3.62
N SER A 75 21.00 -9.14 4.26
CA SER A 75 22.13 -10.05 4.37
C SER A 75 21.77 -11.07 5.45
N ASP A 76 21.59 -12.32 5.04
CA ASP A 76 21.65 -13.43 5.99
C ASP A 76 23.01 -13.35 6.69
N ILE A 77 23.01 -13.40 8.03
CA ILE A 77 24.18 -13.92 8.76
C ILE A 77 24.33 -15.40 8.35
#